data_AF-A0A6C6Z9V8-F1
#
_entry.id   AF-A0A6C6Z9V8-F1
#
_cell.length_a   1.000
_cell.length_b   1.000
_cell.length_c   1.000
_cell.angle_alpha   90.00
_cell.angle_beta   90.00
_cell.angle_gamma   90.00
#
_symmetry.space_group_name_H-M   'P 1'
#
loop_
_entity.id
_entity.type
_entity.pdbx_description
1 polymer ?
#
loop_
_entity_poly.entity_id
_entity_poly.type
_entity_poly.pdbx_seq_one_letter_code
_entity_poly.pdbx_strand_id
1 'polypeptide(L)'
;MTTARAEHPVASSAIAEFIQAYKQAREDSDDGIRESAAFIARALQEHARGWLDDDDMIILLEGQRDLARLRANNAQIALGSRIRSTVIRLIDIALALLVGAL
;
A
#
# COMPACT_ATOMS: atom_id res chain seq x y z
N MET A 1 -37.97 -6.41 -1.38
CA MET A 1 -37.15 -5.17 -1.48
C MET A 1 -35.77 -5.52 -0.97
N THR A 2 -34.89 -5.92 -1.89
CA THR A 2 -33.50 -6.26 -1.62
C THR A 2 -32.76 -4.96 -1.35
N THR A 3 -32.31 -4.76 -0.11
CA THR A 3 -31.39 -3.69 0.24
C THR A 3 -30.11 -3.95 -0.54
N ALA A 4 -29.97 -3.28 -1.69
CA ALA A 4 -28.71 -3.16 -2.39
C ALA A 4 -27.73 -2.53 -1.39
N ARG A 5 -26.88 -3.37 -0.79
CA ARG A 5 -25.72 -2.95 -0.01
C ARG A 5 -24.96 -2.02 -0.94
N ALA A 6 -25.01 -0.73 -0.66
CA ALA A 6 -24.22 0.25 -1.38
C ALA A 6 -22.77 -0.18 -1.22
N GLU A 7 -22.20 -0.82 -2.24
CA GLU A 7 -20.76 -1.03 -2.30
C GLU A 7 -20.16 0.38 -2.28
N HIS A 8 -19.46 0.67 -1.19
CA HIS A 8 -19.09 2.04 -0.82
C HIS A 8 -18.25 2.67 -1.95
N PRO A 9 -18.66 3.81 -2.54
CA PRO A 9 -17.89 4.48 -3.60
C PRO A 9 -16.45 4.84 -3.17
N VAL A 10 -16.22 4.94 -1.86
CA VAL A 10 -14.92 5.17 -1.24
C VAL A 10 -13.96 3.99 -1.39
N ALA A 11 -14.44 2.74 -1.21
CA ALA A 11 -13.60 1.55 -1.33
C ALA A 11 -13.16 1.32 -2.79
N SER A 12 -14.07 1.54 -3.73
CA SER A 12 -13.77 1.47 -5.17
C SER A 12 -12.72 2.51 -5.59
N SER A 13 -12.82 3.73 -5.07
CA SER A 13 -11.83 4.80 -5.30
C SER A 13 -10.45 4.44 -4.72
N ALA A 14 -10.40 3.95 -3.48
CA ALA A 14 -9.16 3.57 -2.82
C ALA A 14 -8.44 2.42 -3.55
N ILE A 15 -9.19 1.42 -4.03
CA ILE A 15 -8.63 0.30 -4.82
C ILE A 15 -8.06 0.80 -6.15
N ALA A 16 -8.77 1.69 -6.86
CA ALA A 16 -8.27 2.27 -8.11
C ALA A 16 -6.96 3.05 -7.90
N GLU A 17 -6.90 3.83 -6.82
CA GLU A 17 -5.70 4.59 -6.45
C GLU A 17 -4.54 3.66 -6.07
N PHE A 18 -4.81 2.60 -5.30
CA PHE A 18 -3.82 1.58 -4.97
C PHE A 18 -3.22 0.95 -6.23
N ILE A 19 -4.08 0.53 -7.18
CA ILE A 19 -3.64 -0.07 -8.45
C ILE A 19 -2.76 0.91 -9.23
N GLN A 20 -3.13 2.19 -9.28
CA GLN A 20 -2.37 3.19 -10.01
C GLN A 20 -0.99 3.44 -9.37
N ALA A 21 -0.93 3.64 -8.05
CA ALA A 21 0.32 3.81 -7.33
C ALA A 21 1.22 2.56 -7.46
N TYR A 22 0.63 1.37 -7.53
CA TYR A 22 1.35 0.11 -7.66
C TYR A 22 1.99 -0.03 -9.04
N LYS A 23 1.25 0.32 -10.10
CA LYS A 23 1.79 0.36 -11.47
C LYS A 23 2.98 1.32 -11.56
N GLN A 24 2.82 2.53 -11.02
CA GLN A 24 3.89 3.52 -11.00
C GLN A 24 5.12 3.01 -10.24
N ALA A 25 4.94 2.41 -9.06
CA ALA A 25 6.03 1.90 -8.25
C ALA A 25 6.78 0.75 -8.94
N ARG A 26 6.08 -0.13 -9.67
CA ARG A 26 6.69 -1.24 -10.43
C ARG A 26 7.54 -0.77 -11.61
N GLU A 27 7.19 0.37 -12.19
CA GLU A 27 7.86 0.95 -13.35
C GLU A 27 8.88 2.03 -12.95
N ASP A 28 9.03 2.32 -11.66
CA ASP A 28 9.96 3.35 -11.17
C ASP A 28 11.42 2.95 -11.44
N SER A 29 12.25 3.93 -11.74
CA SER A 29 13.67 3.70 -11.99
C SER A 29 14.46 3.39 -10.71
N ASP A 30 13.93 3.73 -9.53
CA ASP A 30 14.54 3.37 -8.25
C ASP A 30 14.23 1.91 -7.86
N ASP A 31 15.29 1.11 -7.69
CA ASP A 31 15.19 -0.30 -7.32
C ASP A 31 14.45 -0.50 -6.01
N GLY A 32 14.72 0.35 -5.01
CA GLY A 32 14.08 0.23 -3.70
C GLY A 32 12.59 0.60 -3.73
N ILE A 33 12.12 1.42 -4.67
CA ILE A 33 10.68 1.63 -4.88
C ILE A 33 10.05 0.36 -5.46
N ARG A 34 10.69 -0.26 -6.47
CA ARG A 34 10.21 -1.50 -7.09
C ARG A 34 10.17 -2.66 -6.09
N GLU A 35 11.21 -2.80 -5.26
CA GLU A 35 11.29 -3.81 -4.21
C GLU A 35 10.21 -3.63 -3.15
N SER A 36 9.98 -2.40 -2.68
CA SER A 36 8.88 -2.12 -1.75
C SER A 36 7.52 -2.48 -2.35
N ALA A 37 7.28 -2.19 -3.63
CA ALA A 37 6.05 -2.59 -4.30
C ALA A 37 5.89 -4.12 -4.36
N ALA A 38 6.96 -4.84 -4.74
CA ALA A 38 6.96 -6.29 -4.78
C ALA A 38 6.71 -6.91 -3.40
N PHE A 39 7.30 -6.34 -2.35
CA PHE A 39 7.07 -6.75 -0.97
C PHE A 39 5.61 -6.58 -0.55
N ILE A 40 5.01 -5.41 -0.79
CA ILE A 40 3.60 -5.14 -0.46
C ILE A 40 2.68 -6.13 -1.21
N ALA A 41 2.94 -6.38 -2.50
CA ALA A 41 2.17 -7.34 -3.28
C ALA A 41 2.29 -8.76 -2.74
N ARG A 42 3.48 -9.15 -2.26
CA ARG A 42 3.69 -10.46 -1.64
C ARG A 42 2.92 -10.59 -0.33
N ALA A 43 2.99 -9.58 0.53
CA ALA A 43 2.26 -9.56 1.80
C ALA A 43 0.74 -9.67 1.60
N LEU A 44 0.19 -8.92 0.64
CA LEU A 44 -1.23 -9.03 0.26
C LEU A 44 -1.61 -10.42 -0.25
N GLN A 45 -0.72 -11.08 -1.00
CA GLN A 45 -0.98 -12.46 -1.45
C GLN A 45 -0.93 -13.48 -0.31
N GLU A 46 -0.09 -13.26 0.71
CA GLU A 46 0.00 -14.12 1.88
C GLU A 46 -1.21 -13.94 2.80
N HIS A 47 -1.64 -12.69 3.00
CA HIS A 47 -2.90 -12.36 3.67
C HIS A 47 -4.11 -12.99 2.98
N ALA A 48 -4.23 -12.86 1.65
CA ALA A 48 -5.31 -13.49 0.89
C ALA A 48 -5.32 -15.03 0.93
N ARG A 49 -4.19 -15.66 1.27
CA ARG A 49 -4.07 -17.11 1.50
C ARG A 49 -4.37 -17.51 2.95
N GLY A 50 -4.57 -16.55 3.84
CA GLY A 50 -4.74 -16.77 5.28
C GLY A 50 -3.43 -17.12 6.00
N TRP A 51 -2.28 -16.76 5.44
CA TRP A 51 -0.97 -16.97 6.09
C TRP A 51 -0.53 -15.80 6.96
N LEU A 52 -1.09 -14.61 6.71
CA LEU A 52 -1.01 -13.44 7.56
C LEU A 52 -2.43 -13.07 7.94
N ASP A 53 -2.69 -12.86 9.22
CA ASP A 53 -3.95 -12.25 9.65
C ASP A 53 -3.90 -10.71 9.54
N ASP A 54 -4.99 -10.04 9.92
CA ASP A 54 -5.09 -8.59 9.81
C ASP A 54 -4.07 -7.88 10.72
N ASP A 55 -3.81 -8.40 11.93
CA ASP A 55 -2.88 -7.80 12.89
C ASP A 55 -1.44 -7.95 12.41
N ASP A 56 -1.06 -9.13 11.93
CA ASP A 56 0.24 -9.39 11.29
C ASP A 56 0.48 -8.45 10.11
N MET A 57 -0.55 -8.27 9.26
CA MET A 57 -0.48 -7.43 8.09
C MET A 57 -0.33 -5.95 8.46
N ILE A 58 -1.06 -5.49 9.49
CA ILE A 58 -0.93 -4.12 10.01
C ILE A 58 0.50 -3.86 10.51
N ILE A 59 1.03 -4.74 11.37
CA ILE A 59 2.38 -4.59 11.93
C ILE A 59 3.44 -4.53 10.82
N LEU A 60 3.34 -5.44 9.85
CA LEU A 60 4.26 -5.51 8.71
C LEU A 60 4.21 -4.24 7.85
N LEU A 61 3.02 -3.74 7.54
CA LEU A 61 2.84 -2.54 6.73
C LEU A 61 3.30 -1.27 7.47
N GLU A 62 3.06 -1.15 8.77
CA GLU A 62 3.56 -0.04 9.57
C GLU A 62 5.09 0.00 9.61
N GLY A 63 5.74 -1.15 9.78
CA GLY A 63 7.19 -1.26 9.71
C GLY A 63 7.76 -0.81 8.35
N GLN A 64 7.10 -1.19 7.25
CA GLN A 64 7.49 -0.71 5.91
C GLN A 64 7.24 0.78 5.73
N ARG A 65 6.16 1.33 6.30
CA ARG A 65 5.84 2.75 6.23
C ARG A 65 6.96 3.58 6.86
N ASP A 66 7.43 3.14 8.03
CA ASP A 66 8.49 3.84 8.76
C ASP A 66 9.84 3.77 8.04
N LEU A 67 10.17 2.60 7.48
CA LEU A 67 11.34 2.45 6.62
C LEU A 67 11.26 3.36 5.38
N ALA A 68 10.11 3.40 4.72
CA ALA A 68 9.89 4.24 3.54
C ALA A 68 9.99 5.74 3.88
N ARG A 69 9.47 6.17 5.04
CA ARG A 69 9.62 7.55 5.54
C ARG A 69 11.08 7.91 5.79
N LEU A 70 11.84 7.03 6.44
CA LEU A 70 13.27 7.24 6.67
C LEU A 70 14.04 7.37 5.34
N ARG A 71 13.77 6.48 4.37
CA ARG A 71 14.35 6.59 3.02
C ARG A 71 13.97 7.90 2.34
N ALA A 72 12.70 8.29 2.40
CA ALA A 72 12.21 9.51 1.76
C ALA A 72 12.77 10.80 2.37
N ASN A 73 13.13 10.78 3.65
CA ASN A 73 13.74 11.90 4.36
C ASN A 73 15.24 12.02 4.07
N ASN A 74 15.91 10.90 3.83
CA ASN A 74 17.36 10.86 3.59
C ASN A 74 17.74 10.88 2.09
N ALA A 75 16.75 10.80 1.19
CA ALA A 75 16.95 10.83 -0.25
C ALA A 75 17.04 12.27 -0.81
N GLN A 76 17.54 12.39 -2.04
CA GLN A 76 17.35 13.62 -2.82
C GLN A 76 15.85 13.95 -2.96
N ILE A 77 15.51 15.24 -3.00
CA ILE A 77 14.12 15.72 -2.98
C ILE A 77 13.25 15.00 -4.01
N ALA A 78 13.75 14.82 -5.24
CA ALA A 78 13.01 14.13 -6.31
C ALA A 78 12.68 12.68 -5.96
N LEU A 79 13.68 11.91 -5.50
CA LEU A 79 13.47 10.52 -5.08
C LEU A 79 12.57 10.44 -3.85
N GLY A 80 12.80 11.28 -2.84
CA GLY A 80 11.95 11.34 -1.65
C GLY A 80 10.50 11.66 -1.97
N SER A 81 10.25 12.55 -2.93
CA SER A 81 8.91 12.84 -3.44
C SER A 81 8.25 11.61 -4.06
N ARG A 82 8.98 10.88 -4.91
CA ARG A 82 8.48 9.63 -5.50
C ARG A 82 8.19 8.55 -4.46
N ILE A 83 9.06 8.36 -3.47
CA ILE A 83 8.81 7.40 -2.37
C ILE A 83 7.51 7.74 -1.63
N ARG A 84 7.26 9.04 -1.38
CA ARG A 84 6.02 9.51 -0.74
C ARG A 84 4.79 9.28 -1.61
N SER A 85 4.85 9.62 -2.89
CA SER A 85 3.70 9.50 -3.79
C SER A 85 3.42 8.07 -4.27
N THR A 86 4.35 7.13 -4.06
CA THR A 86 4.21 5.72 -4.45
C THR A 86 4.16 4.78 -3.25
N VAL A 87 5.30 4.44 -2.67
CA VAL A 87 5.44 3.42 -1.61
C VAL A 87 4.62 3.78 -0.38
N ILE A 88 4.78 4.99 0.16
CA ILE A 88 4.03 5.40 1.34
C ILE A 88 2.53 5.44 1.02
N ARG A 89 2.16 5.91 -0.17
CA ARG A 89 0.76 5.95 -0.58
C ARG A 89 0.12 4.56 -0.68
N LEU A 90 0.84 3.58 -1.23
CA LEU A 90 0.39 2.18 -1.27
C LEU A 90 0.11 1.63 0.13
N ILE A 91 1.05 1.88 1.05
CA ILE A 91 0.94 1.40 2.43
C ILE A 91 -0.22 2.07 3.16
N ASP A 92 -0.38 3.38 3.01
CA ASP A 92 -1.46 4.12 3.66
C ASP A 92 -2.85 3.65 3.17
N ILE A 93 -3.00 3.35 1.88
CA ILE A 93 -4.25 2.80 1.34
C ILE A 93 -4.49 1.38 1.87
N ALA A 94 -3.47 0.53 1.84
CA ALA A 94 -3.59 -0.86 2.32
C ALA A 94 -4.00 -0.89 3.81
N LEU A 95 -3.35 -0.07 4.65
CA LEU A 95 -3.70 0.06 6.06
C LEU A 95 -5.14 0.59 6.25
N ALA A 96 -5.54 1.60 5.48
CA ALA A 96 -6.90 2.14 5.58
C ALA A 96 -7.97 1.12 5.19
N LEU A 97 -7.68 0.26 4.20
CA LEU A 97 -8.59 -0.81 3.78
C LEU A 97 -8.68 -1.94 4.80
N LEU A 98 -7.58 -2.29 5.46
CA LEU A 98 -7.56 -3.29 6.53
C LEU A 98 -8.33 -2.78 7.75
N VAL A 99 -7.99 -1.59 8.24
CA VAL A 99 -8.64 -0.99 9.43
C VAL A 99 -10.12 -0.67 9.18
N GLY A 100 -10.48 -0.23 7.98
CA GLY A 100 -11.87 0.04 7.61
C GLY A 100 -12.72 -1.21 7.36
N ALA A 101 -12.11 -2.41 7.32
CA ALA A 101 -12.80 -3.68 7.16
C ALA A 101 -13.12 -4.39 8.50
N LEU A 102 -12.50 -3.95 9.61
CA LEU A 102 -12.83 -4.35 10.99
C LEU A 102 -14.13 -3.71 11.48
#